data_AF-E0WRJ1-F1
#
_entry.id   AF-E0WRJ1-F1
#
_cell.length_a   1.000
_cell.length_b   1.000
_cell.length_c   1.000
_cell.angle_alpha   90.00
_cell.angle_beta   90.00
_cell.angle_gamma   90.00
#
_symmetry.space_group_name_H-M   'P 1'
#
loop_
_entity.id
_entity.type
_entity.pdbx_description
1 polymer ?
#
loop_
_entity_poly.entity_id
_entity_poly.type
_entity_poly.pdbx_seq_one_letter_code
_entity_poly.pdbx_strand_id
1 'polypeptide(L)'
;MVIDLFARKPVGWALSSSPDSELTCKALCMAYESRGRPNGVMFHSDQGCHYTSFTFRRQLWRYRMTQSLSRKGNCWDNAPMERLFRSLKTEWLPKAGYPTGQQAKQDIIDYLIGYYSQTRPHQYNGGLTPNESERLYWEEHKILANFT
;
A
#
# COMPACT_ATOMS: atom_id res chain seq x y z
N MET A 1 -0.38 5.93 -2.00
CA MET A 1 -0.43 4.79 -1.06
C MET A 1 0.36 3.65 -1.65
N VAL A 2 0.81 2.71 -0.84
CA VAL A 2 1.55 1.52 -1.23
C VAL A 2 0.91 0.33 -0.51
N ILE A 3 0.64 -0.74 -1.26
CA ILE A 3 0.00 -1.95 -0.78
C ILE A 3 0.95 -3.13 -1.02
N ASP A 4 1.14 -3.96 -0.01
CA ASP A 4 1.76 -5.27 -0.17
C ASP A 4 0.70 -6.23 -0.72
N LEU A 5 1.00 -6.83 -1.88
CA LEU A 5 0.05 -7.70 -2.57
C LEU A 5 -0.10 -9.07 -1.91
N PHE A 6 0.85 -9.49 -1.07
CA PHE A 6 0.82 -10.78 -0.40
C PHE A 6 -0.45 -10.97 0.44
N ALA A 7 -0.75 -10.02 1.33
CA ALA A 7 -1.93 -10.05 2.20
C ALA A 7 -2.94 -8.92 1.90
N ARG A 8 -2.71 -8.18 0.81
CA ARG A 8 -3.44 -6.95 0.45
C ARG A 8 -3.35 -5.87 1.53
N LYS A 9 -2.22 -5.77 2.22
CA LYS A 9 -2.04 -4.85 3.35
C LYS A 9 -1.52 -3.48 2.88
N PRO A 10 -2.17 -2.36 3.23
CA PRO A 10 -1.58 -1.04 3.06
C PRO A 10 -0.35 -0.91 3.95
N VAL A 11 0.81 -0.61 3.36
CA VAL A 11 2.10 -0.56 4.07
C VAL A 11 2.76 0.81 4.04
N GLY A 12 2.26 1.72 3.19
CA GLY A 12 2.72 3.11 3.17
C GLY A 12 1.69 4.07 2.60
N TRP A 13 1.63 5.28 3.16
CA TRP A 13 0.72 6.33 2.72
C TRP A 13 1.31 7.70 3.03
N ALA A 14 0.83 8.71 2.31
CA ALA A 14 1.15 10.09 2.53
C ALA A 14 -0.01 10.94 2.02
N LEU A 15 -0.24 12.09 2.65
CA LEU A 15 -1.25 13.07 2.25
C LEU A 15 -0.56 14.42 2.02
N SER A 16 -0.99 15.12 0.98
CA SER A 16 -0.55 16.47 0.62
C SER A 16 -1.71 17.20 -0.04
N SER A 17 -1.67 18.54 -0.04
CA SER A 17 -2.59 19.39 -0.79
C SER A 17 -2.32 19.38 -2.30
N SER A 18 -1.17 18.88 -2.73
CA SER A 18 -0.75 18.83 -4.13
C SER A 18 -0.34 17.41 -4.54
N PRO A 19 -0.78 16.92 -5.72
CA PRO A 19 -0.25 15.68 -6.29
C PRO A 19 1.13 15.96 -6.90
N ASP A 20 2.18 15.47 -6.24
CA ASP A 20 3.55 15.59 -6.72
C ASP A 20 4.34 14.29 -6.52
N SER A 21 5.53 14.22 -7.12
CA SER A 21 6.41 13.06 -6.97
C SER A 21 6.88 12.90 -5.52
N GLU A 22 7.02 13.99 -4.76
CA GLU A 22 7.43 13.91 -3.35
C GLU A 22 6.41 13.16 -2.49
N LEU A 23 5.12 13.34 -2.76
CA LEU A 23 4.04 12.62 -2.12
C LEU A 23 4.17 11.10 -2.35
N THR A 24 4.42 10.70 -3.59
CA THR A 24 4.64 9.27 -3.93
C THR A 24 5.92 8.73 -3.27
N CYS A 25 6.98 9.53 -3.23
CA CYS A 25 8.25 9.23 -2.56
C CYS A 25 8.08 9.05 -1.04
N LYS A 26 7.26 9.87 -0.39
CA LYS A 26 6.95 9.78 1.06
C LYS A 26 6.19 8.48 1.37
N ALA A 27 5.19 8.13 0.56
CA ALA A 27 4.45 6.88 0.73
C ALA A 27 5.36 5.65 0.52
N LEU A 28 6.24 5.68 -0.50
CA LEU A 28 7.24 4.64 -0.73
C LEU A 28 8.22 4.51 0.42
N CYS A 29 8.74 5.64 0.94
CA CYS A 29 9.65 5.65 2.09
C CYS A 29 9.01 4.98 3.31
N MET A 30 7.77 5.35 3.64
CA MET A 30 7.03 4.72 4.73
C MET A 30 6.89 3.20 4.55
N ALA A 31 6.56 2.74 3.34
CA ALA A 31 6.45 1.32 3.02
C ALA A 31 7.79 0.58 3.15
N TYR A 32 8.86 1.20 2.66
CA TYR A 32 10.20 0.62 2.73
C TYR A 32 10.65 0.43 4.19
N GLU A 33 10.48 1.45 5.02
CA GLU A 33 10.85 1.40 6.43
C GLU A 33 9.94 0.43 7.21
N SER A 34 8.62 0.46 6.99
CA SER A 34 7.67 -0.41 7.70
C SER A 34 7.86 -1.90 7.40
N ARG A 35 8.41 -2.23 6.22
CA ARG A 35 8.74 -3.61 5.81
C ARG A 35 10.16 -4.03 6.13
N GLY A 36 10.89 -3.27 6.94
CA GLY A 36 12.25 -3.63 7.36
C GLY A 36 13.28 -3.52 6.24
N ARG A 37 13.10 -2.56 5.33
CA ARG A 37 14.06 -2.22 4.26
C ARG A 37 14.39 -3.39 3.33
N PRO A 38 13.38 -4.01 2.70
CA PRO A 38 13.59 -5.19 1.87
C PRO A 38 14.43 -4.87 0.63
N ASN A 39 15.26 -5.83 0.20
CA ASN A 39 16.08 -5.74 -1.01
C ASN A 39 15.54 -6.68 -2.10
N GLY A 40 15.71 -6.32 -3.37
CA GLY A 40 15.36 -7.19 -4.49
C GLY A 40 13.86 -7.35 -4.74
N VAL A 41 13.03 -6.47 -4.17
CA VAL A 41 11.58 -6.47 -4.37
C VAL A 41 11.19 -5.67 -5.61
N MET A 42 10.03 -5.99 -6.17
CA MET A 42 9.45 -5.25 -7.29
C MET A 42 8.47 -4.20 -6.79
N PHE A 43 8.57 -2.97 -7.29
CA PHE A 43 7.55 -1.94 -7.10
C PHE A 43 6.74 -1.79 -8.39
N HIS A 44 5.44 -2.09 -8.32
CA HIS A 44 4.53 -1.98 -9.45
C HIS A 44 3.66 -0.72 -9.36
N SER A 45 3.50 0.00 -10.47
CA SER A 45 2.58 1.15 -10.59
C SER A 45 2.01 1.28 -12.00
N ASP A 46 1.03 2.17 -12.18
CA ASP A 46 0.68 2.66 -13.51
C ASP A 46 1.78 3.56 -14.12
N GLN A 47 1.57 3.98 -15.37
CA GLN A 47 2.47 4.88 -16.10
C GLN A 47 2.26 6.37 -15.75
N GLY A 48 1.69 6.69 -14.58
CA GLY A 48 1.47 8.06 -14.14
C GLY A 48 2.76 8.87 -14.04
N CYS A 49 2.68 10.17 -14.35
CA CYS A 49 3.84 11.06 -14.47
C CYS A 49 4.71 11.11 -13.20
N HIS A 50 4.09 10.96 -12.01
CA HIS A 50 4.81 10.94 -10.74
C HIS A 50 5.67 9.68 -10.58
N TYR A 51 5.17 8.51 -11.01
CA TYR A 51 5.90 7.24 -10.94
C TYR A 51 6.98 7.11 -12.01
N THR A 52 6.81 7.80 -13.15
CA THR A 52 7.84 7.87 -14.21
C THR A 52 8.87 8.97 -13.97
N SER A 53 8.67 9.83 -12.96
CA SER A 53 9.55 10.96 -12.68
C SER A 53 10.96 10.54 -12.28
N PHE A 54 11.94 11.39 -12.57
CA PHE A 54 13.34 11.17 -12.18
C PHE A 54 13.49 10.96 -10.67
N THR A 55 12.82 11.80 -9.87
CA THR A 55 12.87 11.73 -8.39
C THR A 55 12.41 10.38 -7.87
N PHE A 56 11.28 9.87 -8.39
CA PHE A 56 10.74 8.58 -7.95
C PHE A 56 11.63 7.41 -8.39
N ARG A 57 12.06 7.40 -9.66
CA ARG A 57 12.97 6.37 -10.19
C ARG A 57 14.30 6.33 -9.44
N ARG A 58 14.85 7.50 -9.08
CA ARG A 58 16.06 7.61 -8.27
C ARG A 58 15.87 6.98 -6.89
N GLN A 59 14.70 7.16 -6.26
CA GLN A 59 14.43 6.56 -4.95
C GLN A 59 14.31 5.04 -5.03
N LEU A 60 13.60 4.50 -6.02
CA LEU A 60 13.54 3.05 -6.25
C LEU A 60 14.93 2.44 -6.44
N TRP A 61 15.79 3.10 -7.23
CA TRP A 61 17.17 2.67 -7.42
C TRP A 61 17.97 2.64 -6.10
N ARG A 62 17.83 3.68 -5.26
CA ARG A 62 18.48 3.72 -3.93
C ARG A 62 18.03 2.59 -3.01
N TYR A 63 16.75 2.22 -3.09
CA TYR A 63 16.18 1.10 -2.33
C TYR A 63 16.37 -0.27 -3.00
N ARG A 64 17.10 -0.33 -4.14
CA ARG A 64 17.35 -1.58 -4.88
C ARG A 64 16.06 -2.32 -5.25
N MET A 65 15.04 -1.55 -5.62
CA MET A 65 13.75 -2.08 -6.07
C MET A 65 13.68 -2.09 -7.60
N THR A 66 13.15 -3.18 -8.15
CA THR A 66 12.89 -3.29 -9.58
C THR A 66 11.57 -2.58 -9.90
N GLN A 67 11.61 -1.57 -10.76
CA GLN A 67 10.39 -0.91 -11.21
C GLN A 67 9.64 -1.78 -12.22
N SER A 68 8.33 -1.92 -12.02
CA SER A 68 7.40 -2.52 -12.98
C SER A 68 6.27 -1.53 -13.24
N LEU A 69 5.94 -1.32 -14.52
CA LEU A 69 4.88 -0.41 -14.93
C LEU A 69 3.81 -1.19 -15.68
N SER A 70 2.54 -0.90 -15.41
CA SER A 70 1.44 -1.52 -16.15
C SER A 70 1.52 -1.20 -17.64
N ARG A 71 1.04 -2.13 -18.48
CA ARG A 71 0.90 -1.87 -19.92
C ARG A 71 -0.24 -0.89 -20.14
N LYS A 72 -0.12 -0.03 -21.17
CA LYS A 72 -1.25 0.80 -21.60
C LYS A 72 -2.45 -0.09 -21.90
N GLY A 73 -3.59 0.20 -21.26
CA GLY A 73 -4.83 -0.56 -21.44
C GLY A 73 -4.97 -1.82 -20.58
N ASN A 74 -4.01 -2.15 -19.70
CA ASN A 74 -4.13 -3.27 -18.77
C ASN A 74 -4.57 -2.80 -17.37
N CYS A 75 -5.88 -2.81 -17.10
CA CYS A 75 -6.44 -2.38 -15.81
C CYS A 75 -6.21 -3.39 -14.67
N TRP A 76 -5.93 -4.66 -14.99
CA TRP A 76 -5.84 -5.72 -13.99
C TRP A 76 -4.65 -5.54 -13.04
N ASP A 77 -3.54 -4.97 -13.53
CA ASP A 77 -2.33 -4.80 -12.73
C ASP A 77 -2.53 -3.81 -11.57
N ASN A 78 -3.44 -2.84 -11.74
CA ASN A 78 -3.76 -1.81 -10.73
C ASN A 78 -5.03 -2.13 -9.92
N ALA A 79 -5.75 -3.21 -10.25
CA ALA A 79 -7.02 -3.57 -9.62
C ALA A 79 -6.98 -3.65 -8.08
N PRO A 80 -5.90 -4.14 -7.42
CA PRO A 80 -5.83 -4.15 -5.95
C PRO A 80 -5.85 -2.75 -5.33
N MET A 81 -5.13 -1.82 -5.96
CA MET A 81 -5.05 -0.42 -5.51
C MET A 81 -6.39 0.28 -5.79
N GLU A 82 -6.97 0.11 -6.97
CA GLU A 82 -8.30 0.65 -7.30
C GLU A 82 -9.38 0.15 -6.34
N ARG A 83 -9.33 -1.13 -5.96
CA ARG A 83 -10.26 -1.71 -4.99
C ARG A 83 -10.12 -1.07 -3.61
N LEU A 84 -8.90 -0.84 -3.12
CA LEU A 84 -8.66 -0.14 -1.85
C LEU A 84 -9.20 1.30 -1.92
N PHE A 85 -8.89 2.06 -2.97
CA PHE A 85 -9.39 3.44 -3.11
C PHE A 85 -10.91 3.50 -3.21
N ARG A 86 -11.53 2.57 -3.96
CA ARG A 86 -12.99 2.49 -4.05
C ARG A 86 -13.59 2.27 -2.67
N SER A 87 -13.09 1.28 -1.93
CA SER A 87 -13.59 0.93 -0.60
C SER A 87 -13.47 2.10 0.37
N LEU A 88 -12.31 2.77 0.41
CA LEU A 88 -12.09 3.95 1.24
C LEU A 88 -13.12 5.04 0.94
N LYS A 89 -13.32 5.38 -0.34
CA LYS A 89 -14.24 6.44 -0.77
C LYS A 89 -15.70 6.11 -0.51
N THR A 90 -16.10 4.85 -0.62
CA THR A 90 -17.52 4.46 -0.49
C THR A 90 -17.92 4.10 0.93
N GLU A 91 -17.01 3.54 1.72
CA GLU A 91 -17.30 2.97 3.04
C GLU A 91 -16.92 3.92 4.18
N TRP A 92 -15.94 4.80 3.99
CA TRP A 92 -15.33 5.54 5.10
C TRP A 92 -15.35 7.05 4.95
N LEU A 93 -15.03 7.57 3.75
CA LEU A 93 -14.92 9.02 3.59
C LEU A 93 -16.29 9.73 3.79
N PRO A 94 -16.34 10.82 4.57
CA PRO A 94 -17.56 11.60 4.75
C PRO A 94 -17.93 12.32 3.44
N LYS A 95 -19.22 12.30 3.08
CA LYS A 95 -19.73 12.95 1.85
C LYS A 95 -19.47 14.45 1.82
N ALA A 96 -19.48 15.12 2.98
CA ALA A 96 -19.22 16.55 3.11
C ALA A 96 -17.72 16.91 3.14
N GLY A 97 -16.82 15.92 3.07
CA GLY A 97 -15.38 16.13 3.22
C GLY A 97 -14.95 16.39 4.67
N TYR A 98 -13.72 16.87 4.83
CA TYR A 98 -13.12 17.14 6.15
C TYR A 98 -12.91 18.64 6.38
N PRO A 99 -13.16 19.14 7.60
CA PRO A 99 -12.84 20.51 7.99
C PRO A 99 -11.36 20.87 7.88
N THR A 100 -10.46 19.91 8.14
CA THR A 100 -9.01 20.11 8.09
C THR A 100 -8.28 18.93 7.48
N GLY A 101 -7.12 19.20 6.88
CA GLY A 101 -6.25 18.13 6.36
C GLY A 101 -5.72 17.20 7.45
N GLN A 102 -5.56 17.69 8.69
CA GLN A 102 -5.14 16.87 9.81
C GLN A 102 -6.23 15.85 10.21
N GLN A 103 -7.49 16.28 10.22
CA GLN A 103 -8.61 15.37 10.48
C GLN A 103 -8.75 14.33 9.37
N ALA A 104 -8.62 14.75 8.10
CA ALA A 104 -8.58 13.83 6.96
C ALA A 104 -7.46 12.79 7.10
N LYS A 105 -6.27 13.24 7.52
CA LYS A 105 -5.11 12.37 7.72
C LYS A 105 -5.36 11.35 8.83
N GLN A 106 -5.88 11.78 9.97
CA GLN A 106 -6.16 10.86 11.08
C GLN A 106 -7.22 9.83 10.67
N ASP A 107 -8.32 10.28 10.08
CA ASP A 107 -9.41 9.38 9.71
C ASP A 107 -9.01 8.36 8.62
N ILE A 108 -8.19 8.79 7.64
CA ILE A 108 -7.62 7.87 6.65
C ILE A 108 -6.65 6.87 7.31
N ILE A 109 -5.88 7.27 8.32
CA ILE A 109 -5.02 6.35 9.07
C ILE A 109 -5.86 5.33 9.84
N ASP A 110 -6.92 5.78 10.49
CA ASP A 110 -7.84 4.92 11.26
C ASP A 110 -8.52 3.89 10.34
N TYR A 111 -8.89 4.31 9.12
CA TYR A 111 -9.35 3.36 8.10
C TYR A 111 -8.27 2.36 7.72
N LEU A 112 -7.07 2.79 7.34
CA LEU A 112 -6.05 1.91 6.77
C LEU A 112 -5.51 0.92 7.79
N ILE A 113 -5.12 1.40 8.97
CA ILE A 113 -4.48 0.59 10.01
C ILE A 113 -5.53 -0.15 10.83
N GLY A 114 -6.57 0.56 11.28
CA GLY A 114 -7.62 0.01 12.11
C GLY A 114 -8.54 -0.86 11.25
N TYR A 115 -9.52 -0.23 10.59
CA TYR A 115 -10.59 -0.99 9.96
C TYR A 115 -10.11 -1.94 8.85
N TYR A 116 -9.41 -1.44 7.83
CA TYR A 116 -9.02 -2.20 6.66
C TYR A 116 -8.04 -3.33 6.98
N SER A 117 -7.02 -3.07 7.79
CA SER A 117 -5.98 -4.07 8.07
C SER A 117 -6.32 -5.01 9.23
N GLN A 118 -7.04 -4.55 10.26
CA GLN A 118 -7.35 -5.36 11.45
C GLN A 118 -8.74 -6.01 11.41
N THR A 119 -9.74 -5.35 10.82
CA THR A 119 -11.15 -5.75 10.97
C THR A 119 -11.78 -6.25 9.68
N ARG A 120 -11.40 -5.69 8.53
CA ARG A 120 -12.07 -5.98 7.26
C ARG A 120 -11.68 -7.37 6.74
N PRO A 121 -12.64 -8.26 6.45
CA PRO A 121 -12.35 -9.54 5.80
C PRO A 121 -12.03 -9.35 4.32
N HIS A 122 -11.07 -10.12 3.80
CA HIS A 122 -10.66 -10.08 2.40
C HIS A 122 -10.89 -11.42 1.72
N GLN A 123 -11.69 -11.43 0.65
CA GLN A 123 -11.91 -12.64 -0.17
C GLN A 123 -10.60 -13.21 -0.71
N TYR A 124 -9.64 -12.35 -1.07
CA TYR A 124 -8.30 -12.77 -1.52
C TYR A 124 -7.53 -13.56 -0.44
N ASN A 125 -7.77 -13.25 0.84
CA ASN A 125 -7.16 -13.94 1.98
C ASN A 125 -8.07 -15.05 2.55
N GLY A 126 -9.01 -15.58 1.75
CA GLY A 126 -9.95 -16.61 2.21
C GLY A 126 -10.92 -16.14 3.31
N GLY A 127 -11.19 -14.83 3.40
CA GLY A 127 -12.04 -14.22 4.42
C GLY A 127 -11.27 -13.67 5.62
N LEU A 128 -9.97 -13.89 5.71
CA LEU A 128 -9.13 -13.32 6.76
C LEU A 128 -8.83 -11.84 6.52
N THR A 129 -8.49 -11.12 7.59
CA THR A 129 -8.02 -9.74 7.49
C THR A 129 -6.56 -9.71 7.01
N PRO A 130 -6.08 -8.59 6.46
CA PRO A 130 -4.69 -8.47 6.03
C PRO A 130 -3.68 -8.79 7.14
N ASN A 131 -3.92 -8.30 8.36
CA ASN A 131 -3.04 -8.60 9.50
C ASN A 131 -3.08 -10.07 9.90
N GLU A 132 -4.26 -10.68 9.90
CA GLU A 132 -4.41 -12.08 10.29
C GLU A 132 -3.75 -13.02 9.27
N SER A 133 -3.92 -12.73 7.99
CA SER A 133 -3.26 -13.47 6.91
C SER A 133 -1.73 -13.40 7.00
N GLU A 134 -1.16 -12.23 7.33
CA GLU A 134 0.29 -12.12 7.57
C GLU A 134 0.71 -12.86 8.84
N ARG A 135 -0.06 -12.74 9.94
CA ARG A 135 0.26 -13.38 11.22
C ARG A 135 0.40 -14.89 11.06
N LEU A 136 -0.60 -15.54 10.45
CA LEU A 136 -0.62 -16.98 10.24
C LEU A 136 0.55 -17.45 9.37
N TYR A 137 0.84 -16.72 8.28
CA TYR A 137 1.98 -17.04 7.42
C TYR A 137 3.30 -17.05 8.19
N TRP A 138 3.54 -16.04 9.04
CA TRP A 138 4.78 -15.96 9.82
C TRP A 138 4.84 -17.01 10.93
N GLU A 139 3.71 -17.38 11.53
CA GLU A 139 3.65 -18.47 12.51
C GLU A 139 3.99 -19.82 11.88
N GLU A 140 3.40 -20.13 10.73
CA GLU A 140 3.70 -21.36 9.98
C GLU A 140 5.18 -21.42 9.54
N HIS A 141 5.72 -20.31 9.03
CA HIS A 141 7.13 -20.25 8.62
C HIS A 141 8.10 -20.40 9.78
N LYS A 142 7.80 -19.82 10.94
CA LYS A 142 8.61 -20.00 12.16
C LYS A 142 8.59 -21.46 12.62
N ILE A 143 7.43 -22.11 12.56
CA ILE A 143 7.29 -23.52 12.89
C ILE A 143 8.17 -24.36 11.96
N LEU A 144 8.10 -24.15 10.65
CA LEU A 144 8.92 -24.89 9.67
C LEU A 144 10.42 -24.66 9.86
N ALA A 145 10.84 -23.42 10.11
CA ALA A 145 12.24 -23.07 10.34
C ALA A 145 12.81 -23.70 11.63
N ASN A 146 11.97 -23.99 12.63
CA ASN A 146 12.40 -24.64 13.86
C ASN A 146 12.58 -26.17 13.72
N PHE A 147 12.08 -26.78 12.64
CA PHE A 147 12.24 -28.20 12.36
C PHE A 147 13.46 -28.53 11.47
N THR A 148 14.19 -27.52 11.01
CA THR A 148 15.42 -27.62 10.20
C THR A 148 16.62 -27.09 10.96
#